data_AF-A0A364Y567-F1
#
_entry.id   AF-A0A364Y567-F1
#
_cell.length_a   1.000
_cell.length_b   1.000
_cell.length_c   1.000
_cell.angle_alpha   90.00
_cell.angle_beta   90.00
_cell.angle_gamma   90.00
#
_symmetry.space_group_name_H-M   'P 1'
#
loop_
_entity.id
_entity.type
_entity.pdbx_description
1 polymer ?
#
loop_
_entity_poly.entity_id
_entity_poly.type
_entity_poly.pdbx_seq_one_letter_code
_entity_poly.pdbx_strand_id
1 'polypeptide(L)'
;MRKAETSDKPIILDILTRSFDDNKSVNYVVKQDQNRVDRIRNLMDYSFNVCTEFGEVWISDDQQACALILFPDRKRSSFRTLLWDLKLALSVIGLDRVNAVLKREAMIKSNHPKEPIAYLWFIGVNPKLHGKGIGSAFIQEVINECERKKRPIYLETSMEKNLPFYKKFGFEIFQSLQLTYTLYQLRRV
;
A
#
# COMPACT_ATOMS: atom_id res chain seq x y z
N MET A 1 -6.59 -17.44 0.49
CA MET A 1 -5.45 -16.71 -0.11
C MET A 1 -4.15 -17.50 0.01
N ARG A 2 -3.15 -17.16 -0.83
CA ARG A 2 -1.79 -17.70 -0.78
C ARG A 2 -0.72 -16.59 -0.91
N LYS A 3 0.51 -16.90 -0.53
CA LYS A 3 1.65 -16.03 -0.80
C LYS A 3 1.84 -15.90 -2.31
N ALA A 4 2.14 -14.68 -2.77
CA ALA A 4 2.42 -14.43 -4.17
C ALA A 4 3.80 -14.94 -4.56
N GLU A 5 3.89 -15.48 -5.77
CA GLU A 5 5.11 -15.86 -6.44
C GLU A 5 5.52 -14.75 -7.43
N THR A 6 6.74 -14.84 -7.96
CA THR A 6 7.23 -13.89 -8.97
C THR A 6 6.34 -13.86 -10.21
N SER A 7 5.74 -15.00 -10.57
CA SER A 7 4.80 -15.17 -11.68
C SER A 7 3.49 -14.39 -11.49
N ASP A 8 3.07 -14.10 -10.25
CA ASP A 8 1.85 -13.33 -9.95
C ASP A 8 2.04 -11.83 -10.10
N LYS A 9 3.28 -11.36 -10.20
CA LYS A 9 3.58 -9.93 -10.24
C LYS A 9 2.77 -9.17 -11.31
N PRO A 10 2.66 -9.63 -12.58
CA PRO A 10 1.92 -8.90 -13.60
C PRO A 10 0.45 -8.66 -13.26
N ILE A 11 -0.24 -9.67 -12.69
CA ILE A 11 -1.65 -9.57 -12.31
C ILE A 11 -1.84 -8.68 -11.07
N ILE A 12 -0.93 -8.77 -10.08
CA ILE A 12 -0.94 -7.89 -8.91
C ILE A 12 -0.77 -6.43 -9.31
N LEU A 13 0.19 -6.14 -10.20
CA LEU A 13 0.39 -4.78 -10.69
C LEU A 13 -0.84 -4.26 -11.44
N ASP A 14 -1.51 -5.09 -12.24
CA ASP A 14 -2.74 -4.70 -12.93
C ASP A 14 -3.88 -4.38 -11.96
N ILE A 15 -4.15 -5.25 -10.98
CA ILE A 15 -5.19 -5.06 -9.96
C ILE A 15 -4.95 -3.76 -9.19
N LEU A 16 -3.73 -3.56 -8.68
CA LEU A 16 -3.40 -2.39 -7.86
C LEU A 16 -3.38 -1.10 -8.68
N THR A 17 -2.86 -1.13 -9.92
CA THR A 17 -2.86 0.06 -10.78
C THR A 17 -4.28 0.55 -11.03
N ARG A 18 -5.20 -0.37 -11.36
CA ARG A 18 -6.61 -0.02 -11.58
C ARG A 18 -7.34 0.38 -10.31
N SER A 19 -7.07 -0.29 -9.19
CA SER A 19 -7.75 -0.03 -7.91
C SER A 19 -7.38 1.33 -7.31
N PHE A 20 -6.18 1.83 -7.62
CA PHE A 20 -5.64 3.07 -7.06
C PHE A 20 -5.63 4.24 -8.05
N ASP A 21 -6.27 4.10 -9.21
CA ASP A 21 -6.24 5.13 -10.26
C ASP A 21 -6.76 6.49 -9.77
N ASP A 22 -7.85 6.50 -9.00
CA ASP A 22 -8.46 7.70 -8.39
C ASP A 22 -7.96 7.99 -6.96
N ASN A 23 -6.98 7.24 -6.46
CA ASN A 23 -6.54 7.39 -5.07
C ASN A 23 -5.73 8.69 -4.91
N LYS A 24 -6.23 9.63 -4.11
CA LYS A 24 -5.58 10.95 -3.90
C LYS A 24 -4.16 10.81 -3.35
N SER A 25 -3.91 9.86 -2.46
CA SER A 25 -2.58 9.65 -1.88
C SER A 25 -1.56 9.10 -2.88
N VAL A 26 -1.98 8.19 -3.75
CA VAL A 26 -1.15 7.67 -4.84
C VAL A 26 -0.88 8.76 -5.87
N ASN A 27 -1.92 9.51 -6.27
CA ASN A 27 -1.78 10.61 -7.22
C ASN A 27 -0.95 11.79 -6.67
N TYR A 28 -0.87 11.95 -5.34
CA TYR A 28 0.07 12.88 -4.74
C TYR A 28 1.53 12.46 -4.99
N VAL A 29 1.86 11.18 -4.85
CA VAL A 29 3.23 10.66 -5.05
C VAL A 29 3.61 10.67 -6.53
N VAL A 30 2.70 10.25 -7.39
CA VAL A 30 2.91 10.13 -8.84
C VAL A 30 2.93 11.50 -9.51
N LYS A 31 3.89 11.75 -10.40
CA LYS A 31 3.89 12.93 -11.27
C LYS A 31 2.68 12.93 -12.20
N GLN A 32 1.98 14.05 -12.27
CA GLN A 32 0.75 14.23 -13.05
C GLN A 32 1.09 14.71 -14.47
N ASP A 33 1.56 13.79 -15.32
CA ASP A 33 1.86 14.00 -16.74
C ASP A 33 1.19 12.92 -17.62
N GLN A 34 1.47 12.90 -18.94
CA GLN A 34 0.86 11.92 -19.86
C GLN A 34 1.13 10.46 -19.48
N ASN A 35 2.15 10.19 -18.65
CA ASN A 35 2.54 8.84 -18.25
C ASN A 35 1.95 8.46 -16.87
N ARG A 36 1.00 9.23 -16.31
CA ARG A 36 0.44 9.04 -14.96
C ARG A 36 0.12 7.57 -14.63
N VAL A 37 -0.56 6.86 -15.52
CA VAL A 37 -0.93 5.45 -15.29
C VAL A 37 0.28 4.53 -15.23
N ASP A 38 1.27 4.71 -16.12
CA ASP A 38 2.53 3.95 -16.08
C ASP A 38 3.34 4.27 -14.82
N ARG A 39 3.28 5.51 -14.34
CA ARG A 39 3.91 5.92 -13.08
C ARG A 39 3.24 5.28 -11.87
N ILE A 40 1.90 5.15 -11.87
CA ILE A 40 1.18 4.35 -10.85
C ILE A 40 1.65 2.90 -10.92
N ARG A 41 1.71 2.31 -12.11
CA ARG A 41 2.20 0.93 -12.29
C ARG A 41 3.64 0.75 -11.78
N ASN A 42 4.51 1.72 -12.03
CA ASN A 42 5.88 1.74 -11.52
C ASN A 42 5.94 1.89 -9.99
N LEU A 43 5.02 2.64 -9.37
CA LEU A 43 4.87 2.67 -7.91
C LEU A 43 4.47 1.30 -7.37
N MET A 44 3.54 0.61 -8.03
CA MET A 44 3.14 -0.75 -7.64
C MET A 44 4.30 -1.74 -7.82
N ASP A 45 5.09 -1.62 -8.90
CA ASP A 45 6.30 -2.42 -9.13
C ASP A 45 7.34 -2.25 -8.01
N TYR A 46 7.62 -0.99 -7.65
CA TYR A 46 8.50 -0.66 -6.52
C TYR A 46 7.98 -1.26 -5.22
N SER A 47 6.70 -1.05 -4.92
CA SER A 47 6.07 -1.51 -3.67
C SER A 47 6.03 -3.03 -3.58
N PHE A 48 5.78 -3.72 -4.71
CA PHE A 48 5.86 -5.18 -4.79
C PHE A 48 7.28 -5.65 -4.43
N ASN A 49 8.32 -5.11 -5.05
CA ASN A 49 9.70 -5.52 -4.79
C ASN A 49 10.09 -5.29 -3.32
N VAL A 50 9.69 -4.16 -2.74
CA VAL A 50 9.96 -3.82 -1.34
C VAL A 50 9.22 -4.77 -0.38
N CYS A 51 7.95 -5.09 -0.65
CA CYS A 51 7.18 -6.00 0.20
C CYS A 51 7.60 -7.47 0.02
N THR A 52 8.05 -7.88 -1.17
CA THR A 52 8.64 -9.21 -1.35
C THR A 52 9.92 -9.38 -0.52
N GLU A 53 10.75 -8.33 -0.44
CA GLU A 53 12.03 -8.38 0.29
C GLU A 53 11.86 -8.21 1.81
N PHE A 54 11.04 -7.24 2.24
CA PHE A 54 10.98 -6.80 3.64
C PHE A 54 9.61 -6.99 4.29
N GLY A 55 8.73 -7.76 3.66
CA GLY A 55 7.34 -7.87 4.07
C GLY A 55 6.72 -9.16 3.58
N GLU A 56 5.46 -9.07 3.15
CA GLU A 56 4.76 -10.15 2.47
C GLU A 56 3.86 -9.60 1.36
N VAL A 57 3.66 -10.44 0.35
CA VAL A 57 2.70 -10.19 -0.73
C VAL A 57 1.72 -11.35 -0.77
N TRP A 58 0.44 -11.03 -0.73
CA TRP A 58 -0.66 -11.99 -0.71
C TRP A 58 -1.56 -11.79 -1.92
N ILE A 59 -2.05 -12.90 -2.47
CA ILE A 59 -3.03 -12.91 -3.57
C ILE A 59 -4.14 -13.90 -3.23
N SER A 60 -5.38 -13.57 -3.58
CA SER A 60 -6.51 -14.50 -3.45
C SER A 60 -6.37 -15.67 -4.42
N ASP A 61 -6.97 -16.81 -4.08
CA ASP A 61 -6.79 -18.04 -4.87
C ASP A 61 -7.39 -17.93 -6.29
N ASP A 62 -8.44 -17.10 -6.44
CA ASP A 62 -9.05 -16.73 -7.72
C ASP A 62 -8.31 -15.60 -8.47
N GLN A 63 -7.20 -15.11 -7.91
CA GLN A 63 -6.37 -14.03 -8.44
C GLN A 63 -7.13 -12.71 -8.69
N GLN A 64 -8.15 -12.43 -7.88
CA GLN A 64 -8.97 -11.22 -7.99
C GLN A 64 -8.67 -10.16 -6.93
N ALA A 65 -7.92 -10.49 -5.88
CA ALA A 65 -7.53 -9.57 -4.83
C ALA A 65 -6.08 -9.79 -4.42
N CYS A 66 -5.42 -8.72 -3.97
CA CYS A 66 -4.04 -8.80 -3.49
C CYS A 66 -3.74 -7.74 -2.43
N ALA A 67 -2.71 -8.01 -1.63
CA ALA A 67 -2.22 -7.11 -0.60
C ALA A 67 -0.68 -7.07 -0.60
N LEU A 68 -0.13 -5.86 -0.45
CA LEU A 68 1.29 -5.61 -0.20
C LEU A 68 1.43 -5.14 1.24
N ILE A 69 2.12 -5.94 2.05
CA ILE A 69 2.34 -5.68 3.47
C ILE A 69 3.83 -5.50 3.70
N LEU A 70 4.24 -4.37 4.27
CA LEU A 70 5.61 -4.11 4.67
C LEU A 70 5.77 -4.39 6.16
N PHE A 71 6.91 -4.95 6.57
CA PHE A 71 7.34 -5.00 7.98
C PHE A 71 8.47 -3.99 8.18
N PRO A 72 8.18 -2.75 8.63
CA PRO A 72 9.18 -1.67 8.66
C PRO A 72 10.43 -1.99 9.47
N ASP A 73 10.29 -2.76 10.55
CA ASP A 73 11.39 -3.25 11.41
C ASP A 73 12.39 -4.15 10.67
N ARG A 74 11.98 -4.75 9.55
CA ARG A 74 12.83 -5.60 8.71
C ARG A 74 13.50 -4.84 7.57
N LYS A 75 13.05 -3.63 7.24
CA LYS A 75 13.64 -2.86 6.13
C LYS A 75 15.10 -2.53 6.45
N ARG A 76 15.99 -2.78 5.50
CA ARG A 76 17.42 -2.47 5.58
C ARG A 76 17.85 -1.71 4.33
N SER A 77 18.76 -0.76 4.50
CA SER A 77 19.37 -0.06 3.38
C SER A 77 20.41 -0.95 2.72
N SER A 78 20.33 -1.10 1.41
CA SER A 78 21.32 -1.80 0.59
C SER A 78 21.49 -1.08 -0.75
N PHE A 79 22.50 -1.47 -1.53
CA PHE A 79 22.67 -0.97 -2.89
C PHE A 79 21.44 -1.26 -3.76
N ARG A 80 20.81 -2.43 -3.57
CA ARG A 80 19.59 -2.80 -4.30
C ARG A 80 18.41 -1.89 -3.96
N THR A 81 18.22 -1.56 -2.68
CA THR A 81 17.15 -0.62 -2.29
C THR A 81 17.42 0.78 -2.81
N LEU A 82 18.67 1.22 -2.83
CA LEU A 82 19.05 2.52 -3.40
C LEU A 82 18.73 2.60 -4.90
N LEU A 83 18.98 1.53 -5.66
CA LEU A 83 18.60 1.46 -7.07
C LEU A 83 17.09 1.55 -7.26
N TRP A 84 16.31 0.88 -6.41
CA TRP A 84 14.85 0.98 -6.43
C TRP A 84 14.35 2.38 -6.07
N ASP A 85 14.95 3.02 -5.06
CA ASP A 85 14.60 4.39 -4.66
C ASP A 85 14.96 5.41 -5.75
N LEU A 86 16.08 5.23 -6.45
CA LEU A 86 16.46 6.04 -7.61
C LEU A 86 15.48 5.84 -8.77
N LYS A 87 15.11 4.59 -9.07
CA LYS A 87 14.08 4.29 -10.08
C LYS A 87 12.76 4.97 -9.72
N LEU A 88 12.33 4.88 -8.45
CA LEU A 88 11.12 5.55 -7.96
C LEU A 88 11.19 7.08 -8.14
N ALA A 89 12.31 7.71 -7.78
CA ALA A 89 12.48 9.15 -7.94
C ALA A 89 12.35 9.61 -9.40
N LEU A 90 12.94 8.86 -10.34
CA LEU A 90 12.96 9.20 -11.77
C LEU A 90 11.65 8.81 -12.49
N SER A 91 11.18 7.58 -12.28
CA SER A 91 10.08 7.00 -13.05
C SER A 91 8.70 7.20 -12.42
N VAL A 92 8.61 7.64 -11.16
CA VAL A 92 7.31 7.84 -10.47
C VAL A 92 7.14 9.28 -10.01
N ILE A 93 8.07 9.78 -9.19
CA ILE A 93 7.87 11.01 -8.42
C ILE A 93 8.20 12.26 -9.26
N GLY A 94 9.30 12.22 -10.02
CA GLY A 94 9.93 13.40 -10.61
C GLY A 94 10.89 14.06 -9.64
N LEU A 95 12.11 14.38 -10.08
CA LEU A 95 13.20 14.87 -9.22
C LEU A 95 12.83 16.16 -8.46
N ASP A 96 12.07 17.04 -9.08
CA ASP A 96 11.57 18.30 -8.51
C ASP A 96 10.61 18.08 -7.33
N ARG A 97 9.97 16.91 -7.23
CA ARG A 97 8.94 16.59 -6.22
C ARG A 97 9.43 15.68 -5.10
N VAL A 98 10.64 15.12 -5.21
CA VAL A 98 11.19 14.17 -4.23
C VAL A 98 11.16 14.73 -2.82
N ASN A 99 11.56 15.99 -2.62
CA ASN A 99 11.57 16.62 -1.30
C ASN A 99 10.17 16.72 -0.67
N ALA A 100 9.14 17.01 -1.46
CA ALA A 100 7.76 17.08 -0.97
C ALA A 100 7.25 15.69 -0.55
N VAL A 101 7.51 14.67 -1.38
CA VAL A 101 7.13 13.29 -1.07
C VAL A 101 7.87 12.77 0.16
N LEU A 102 9.18 13.03 0.30
CA LEU A 102 9.95 12.62 1.48
C LEU A 102 9.45 13.28 2.78
N LYS A 103 9.08 14.57 2.74
CA LYS A 103 8.48 15.26 3.89
C LYS A 103 7.15 14.61 4.30
N ARG A 104 6.28 14.30 3.33
CA ARG A 104 5.03 13.56 3.57
C ARG A 104 5.29 12.19 4.19
N GLU A 105 6.23 11.43 3.65
CA GLU A 105 6.60 10.10 4.18
C GLU A 105 7.15 10.18 5.61
N ALA A 106 7.91 11.24 5.93
CA ALA A 106 8.40 11.48 7.28
C ALA A 106 7.25 11.76 8.27
N MET A 107 6.25 12.57 7.87
CA MET A 107 5.06 12.83 8.68
C MET A 107 4.21 11.58 8.93
N ILE A 108 4.13 10.69 7.94
CA ILE A 108 3.42 9.42 8.12
C ILE A 108 4.15 8.55 9.15
N LYS A 109 5.46 8.37 8.93
CA LYS A 109 6.31 7.51 9.77
C LYS A 109 6.46 8.00 11.19
N SER A 110 6.41 9.31 11.44
CA SER A 110 6.52 9.85 12.80
C SER A 110 5.37 9.40 13.72
N ASN A 111 4.25 8.97 13.14
CA ASN A 111 3.08 8.49 13.88
C ASN A 111 3.04 6.96 14.02
N HIS A 112 3.98 6.23 13.40
CA HIS A 112 4.07 4.78 13.59
C HIS A 112 4.53 4.47 15.02
N PRO A 113 4.02 3.38 15.63
CA PRO A 113 4.51 2.97 16.93
C PRO A 113 5.95 2.46 16.82
N LYS A 114 6.62 2.36 17.97
CA LYS A 114 7.98 1.79 18.06
C LYS A 114 7.99 0.26 17.97
N GLU A 115 6.85 -0.38 18.24
CA GLU A 115 6.73 -1.83 18.18
C GLU A 115 6.69 -2.34 16.73
N PRO A 116 7.02 -3.62 16.47
CA PRO A 116 6.92 -4.20 15.14
C PRO A 116 5.47 -4.24 14.63
N ILE A 117 5.22 -3.64 13.46
CA ILE A 117 3.89 -3.56 12.84
C ILE A 117 3.82 -4.35 11.53
N ALA A 118 2.58 -4.60 11.08
CA ALA A 118 2.26 -4.93 9.70
C ALA A 118 1.72 -3.66 9.02
N TYR A 119 2.51 -3.04 8.15
CA TYR A 119 2.08 -1.87 7.39
C TYR A 119 1.38 -2.34 6.11
N LEU A 120 0.04 -2.30 6.10
CA LEU A 120 -0.78 -2.67 4.94
C LEU A 120 -0.72 -1.51 3.92
N TRP A 121 0.30 -1.55 3.08
CA TRP A 121 0.63 -0.47 2.17
C TRP A 121 -0.37 -0.37 1.02
N PHE A 122 -0.71 -1.51 0.42
CA PHE A 122 -1.70 -1.58 -0.65
C PHE A 122 -2.58 -2.80 -0.46
N ILE A 123 -3.88 -2.62 -0.66
CA ILE A 123 -4.85 -3.70 -0.79
C ILE A 123 -5.82 -3.33 -1.90
N GLY A 124 -6.06 -4.26 -2.82
CA GLY A 124 -6.91 -4.02 -3.97
C GLY A 124 -7.65 -5.27 -4.40
N VAL A 125 -8.81 -5.05 -5.01
CA VAL A 125 -9.66 -6.08 -5.64
C VAL A 125 -9.94 -5.60 -7.05
N ASN A 126 -9.93 -6.52 -8.00
CA ASN A 126 -10.29 -6.25 -9.39
C ASN A 126 -11.58 -5.40 -9.45
N PRO A 127 -11.54 -4.17 -10.00
CA PRO A 127 -12.69 -3.27 -10.02
C PRO A 127 -13.96 -3.86 -10.64
N LYS A 128 -13.82 -4.78 -11.61
CA LYS A 128 -14.95 -5.47 -12.24
C LYS A 128 -15.75 -6.36 -11.29
N LEU A 129 -15.22 -6.64 -10.10
CA LEU A 129 -15.81 -7.53 -9.11
C LEU A 129 -16.12 -6.83 -7.78
N HIS A 130 -16.10 -5.49 -7.76
CA HIS A 130 -16.53 -4.72 -6.59
C HIS A 130 -17.99 -5.01 -6.23
N GLY A 131 -18.32 -4.88 -4.95
CA GLY A 131 -19.67 -5.15 -4.43
C GLY A 131 -20.02 -6.62 -4.24
N LYS A 132 -19.14 -7.56 -4.61
CA LYS A 132 -19.39 -9.02 -4.50
C LYS A 132 -18.84 -9.68 -3.23
N GLY A 133 -18.44 -8.89 -2.23
CA GLY A 133 -17.89 -9.41 -0.96
C GLY A 133 -16.44 -9.92 -1.02
N ILE A 134 -15.79 -9.98 -2.20
CA ILE A 134 -14.40 -10.46 -2.36
C ILE A 134 -13.42 -9.67 -1.47
N GLY A 135 -13.50 -8.33 -1.50
CA GLY A 135 -12.63 -7.49 -0.67
C GLY A 135 -12.84 -7.71 0.83
N SER A 136 -14.07 -7.99 1.24
CA SER A 136 -14.43 -8.28 2.64
C SER A 136 -13.84 -9.63 3.10
N ALA A 137 -13.94 -10.67 2.28
CA ALA A 137 -13.33 -11.96 2.58
C ALA A 137 -11.80 -11.83 2.63
N PHE A 138 -11.22 -11.13 1.64
CA PHE A 138 -9.77 -11.03 1.52
C PHE A 138 -9.12 -10.19 2.63
N ILE A 139 -9.70 -9.05 3.03
CA ILE A 139 -9.15 -8.29 4.18
C ILE A 139 -9.22 -9.11 5.47
N GLN A 140 -10.25 -9.94 5.67
CA GLN A 140 -10.34 -10.80 6.84
C GLN A 140 -9.22 -11.84 6.87
N GLU A 141 -8.91 -12.46 5.72
CA GLU A 141 -7.76 -13.38 5.63
C GLU A 141 -6.44 -12.68 5.93
N VAL A 142 -6.23 -11.47 5.39
CA VAL A 142 -5.05 -10.63 5.67
C VAL A 142 -4.93 -10.30 7.16
N ILE A 143 -6.05 -9.94 7.80
CA ILE A 143 -6.10 -9.67 9.24
C ILE A 143 -5.67 -10.90 10.04
N ASN A 144 -6.27 -12.06 9.75
CA ASN A 144 -5.97 -13.31 10.46
C ASN A 144 -4.47 -13.65 10.35
N GLU A 145 -3.85 -13.44 9.19
CA GLU A 145 -2.40 -13.68 9.04
C GLU A 145 -1.53 -12.70 9.84
N CYS A 146 -1.93 -11.43 9.93
CA CYS A 146 -1.20 -10.44 10.75
C CYS A 146 -1.35 -10.73 12.25
N GLU A 147 -2.56 -11.11 12.70
CA GLU A 147 -2.84 -11.52 14.08
C GLU A 147 -2.04 -12.76 14.47
N ARG A 148 -1.96 -13.77 13.59
CA ARG A 148 -1.13 -14.96 13.80
C ARG A 148 0.35 -14.63 13.99
N LYS A 149 0.83 -13.55 13.36
CA LYS A 149 2.20 -13.01 13.51
C LYS A 149 2.36 -12.06 14.70
N LYS A 150 1.27 -11.81 15.45
CA LYS A 150 1.23 -10.87 16.58
C LYS A 150 1.72 -9.47 16.19
N ARG A 151 1.26 -8.99 15.03
CA ARG A 151 1.61 -7.66 14.52
C ARG A 151 0.34 -6.83 14.35
N PRO A 152 0.20 -5.70 15.05
CA PRO A 152 -0.89 -4.78 14.80
C PRO A 152 -0.76 -4.22 13.37
N ILE A 153 -1.91 -3.94 12.76
CA ILE A 153 -2.00 -3.53 11.36
C ILE A 153 -2.16 -2.03 11.31
N TYR A 154 -1.32 -1.36 10.52
CA TYR A 154 -1.40 0.07 10.27
C TYR A 154 -1.55 0.33 8.78
N LEU A 155 -2.37 1.30 8.42
CA LEU A 155 -2.56 1.74 7.05
C LEU A 155 -2.98 3.20 7.00
N GLU A 156 -2.90 3.78 5.81
CA GLU A 156 -3.56 5.05 5.54
C GLU A 156 -4.57 4.93 4.39
N THR A 157 -5.58 5.79 4.46
CA THR A 157 -6.47 6.01 3.34
C THR A 157 -6.77 7.48 3.15
N SER A 158 -6.75 7.93 1.89
CA SER A 158 -7.20 9.27 1.48
C SER A 158 -8.62 9.26 0.94
N MET A 159 -9.32 8.13 1.07
CA MET A 159 -10.65 7.89 0.49
C MET A 159 -11.65 7.72 1.64
N GLU A 160 -12.41 8.76 1.95
CA GLU A 160 -13.41 8.74 3.03
C GLU A 160 -14.44 7.61 2.86
N LYS A 161 -14.78 7.29 1.60
CA LYS A 161 -15.65 6.16 1.25
C LYS A 161 -15.14 4.80 1.73
N ASN A 162 -13.83 4.65 1.99
CA ASN A 162 -13.25 3.42 2.51
C ASN A 162 -13.33 3.32 4.04
N LEU A 163 -13.60 4.42 4.75
CA LEU A 163 -13.61 4.43 6.23
C LEU A 163 -14.67 3.48 6.82
N PRO A 164 -15.93 3.44 6.35
CA PRO A 164 -16.91 2.48 6.86
C PRO A 164 -16.48 1.02 6.64
N PHE A 165 -15.82 0.73 5.51
CA PHE A 165 -15.28 -0.59 5.22
C PHE A 165 -14.22 -0.99 6.26
N TYR A 166 -13.20 -0.17 6.49
CA TYR A 166 -12.16 -0.48 7.47
C TYR A 166 -12.71 -0.56 8.91
N LYS A 167 -13.61 0.34 9.29
CA LYS A 167 -14.27 0.30 10.62
C LYS A 167 -15.02 -1.00 10.87
N LYS A 168 -15.70 -1.55 9.85
CA LYS A 168 -16.37 -2.86 9.95
C LYS A 168 -15.39 -4.00 10.30
N PHE A 169 -14.14 -3.88 9.89
CA PHE A 169 -13.06 -4.83 10.22
C PHE A 169 -12.25 -4.43 11.45
N GLY A 170 -12.81 -3.57 12.31
CA GLY A 170 -12.23 -3.16 13.59
C GLY A 170 -10.97 -2.29 13.47
N PHE A 171 -10.77 -1.61 12.32
CA PHE A 171 -9.79 -0.53 12.25
C PHE A 171 -10.38 0.74 12.85
N GLU A 172 -9.58 1.44 13.64
CA GLU A 172 -9.90 2.75 14.19
C GLU A 172 -9.00 3.82 13.58
N ILE A 173 -9.56 5.03 13.39
CA ILE A 173 -8.78 6.20 13.01
C ILE A 173 -8.10 6.70 14.28
N PHE A 174 -6.77 6.73 14.28
CA PHE A 174 -6.00 7.25 15.43
C PHE A 174 -5.36 8.61 15.14
N GLN A 175 -5.21 8.96 13.86
CA GLN A 175 -4.64 10.23 13.44
C GLN A 175 -5.16 10.64 12.06
N SER A 176 -5.14 11.94 11.77
CA SER A 176 -5.35 12.45 10.41
C SER A 176 -4.31 13.51 10.07
N LEU A 177 -3.81 13.49 8.84
CA LEU A 177 -2.86 14.47 8.33
C LEU A 177 -3.56 15.35 7.29
N GLN A 178 -3.44 16.67 7.46
CA GLN A 178 -3.94 17.66 6.51
C GLN A 178 -2.84 17.97 5.49
N LEU A 179 -2.96 17.39 4.31
CA LEU A 179 -2.14 17.70 3.14
C LEU A 179 -3.00 18.55 2.18
N THR A 180 -2.74 18.47 0.87
CA THR A 180 -3.72 18.93 -0.15
C THR A 180 -5.01 18.08 -0.17
N TYR A 181 -5.05 17.04 0.65
CA TYR A 181 -6.17 16.15 0.93
C TYR A 181 -6.03 15.63 2.38
N THR A 182 -7.12 15.15 2.98
CA THR A 182 -7.05 14.47 4.28
C THR A 182 -6.53 13.05 4.11
N LEU A 183 -5.45 12.71 4.83
CA LEU A 183 -4.95 11.34 4.93
C LEU A 183 -5.28 10.80 6.32
N TYR A 184 -6.19 9.83 6.38
CA TYR A 184 -6.56 9.16 7.63
C TYR A 184 -5.57 8.04 7.89
N GLN A 185 -5.01 8.00 9.10
CA GLN A 185 -4.19 6.89 9.57
C GLN A 185 -5.05 5.99 10.46
N LEU A 186 -5.09 4.72 10.11
CA LEU A 186 -5.91 3.72 10.76
C LEU A 186 -5.01 2.64 11.36
N ARG A 187 -5.46 2.09 12.48
CA ARG A 187 -4.81 0.94 13.12
C ARG A 187 -5.82 -0.12 13.53
N ARG A 188 -5.35 -1.36 13.63
CA ARG A 188 -6.02 -2.48 14.27
C ARG A 188 -4.99 -3.14 15.19
N VAL A 189 -5.24 -3.09 16.49
CA VAL A 189 -4.34 -3.59 17.55
C VAL A 189 -4.94 -4.82 18.20
#